data_AF-A0A2D8P609-F1
#
_entry.id   AF-A0A2D8P609-F1
#
_cell.length_a   1.000
_cell.length_b   1.000
_cell.length_c   1.000
_cell.angle_alpha   90.00
_cell.angle_beta   90.00
_cell.angle_gamma   90.00
#
_symmetry.space_group_name_H-M   'P 1'
#
loop_
_entity.id
_entity.type
_entity.pdbx_description
1 polymer ?
#
loop_
_entity_poly.entity_id
_entity_poly.type
_entity_poly.pdbx_seq_one_letter_code
_entity_poly.pdbx_strand_id
1 'polypeptide(L)'
;MAGRLRRLTLYAEQMGFLQAPIDVKKQDGSVERTLPSRLEQYREAGRKAPLPDLPDGADYLVNAFFALRPTRPLAMGGIRAADWPEIAPFMQATKSISDAWEAETLHSMCSAFCDGFHAGQNSFGISPMERG
;
A
#
# COMPACT_ATOMS: atom_id res chain seq x y z
N MET A 1 -13.08 -5.60 16.46
CA MET A 1 -11.86 -4.96 15.92
C MET A 1 -11.23 -5.72 14.74
N ALA A 2 -11.07 -7.05 14.81
CA ALA A 2 -10.40 -7.83 13.74
C ALA A 2 -10.93 -7.59 12.31
N GLY A 3 -12.25 -7.47 12.12
CA GLY A 3 -12.84 -7.19 10.80
C GLY A 3 -12.57 -5.77 10.26
N ARG A 4 -12.32 -4.79 11.13
CA ARG A 4 -11.95 -3.42 10.72
C ARG A 4 -10.52 -3.41 10.19
N LEU A 5 -9.60 -3.98 10.97
CA LEU A 5 -8.19 -4.08 10.59
C LEU A 5 -8.03 -4.81 9.27
N ARG A 6 -8.69 -5.97 9.11
CA ARG A 6 -8.62 -6.76 7.86
C ARG A 6 -9.03 -5.96 6.62
N ARG A 7 -10.08 -5.13 6.70
CA ARG A 7 -10.52 -4.30 5.57
C ARG A 7 -9.52 -3.17 5.27
N LEU A 8 -8.95 -2.55 6.30
CA LEU A 8 -7.93 -1.52 6.14
C LEU A 8 -6.63 -2.07 5.55
N THR A 9 -6.19 -3.24 5.99
CA THR A 9 -5.00 -3.89 5.43
C THR A 9 -5.26 -4.37 4.01
N LEU A 10 -6.44 -4.91 3.69
CA LEU A 10 -6.81 -5.26 2.31
C LEU A 10 -6.83 -4.03 1.41
N TYR A 11 -7.37 -2.91 1.90
CA TYR A 11 -7.33 -1.63 1.18
C TYR A 11 -5.89 -1.22 0.88
N ALA A 12 -5.02 -1.25 1.90
CA ALA A 12 -3.62 -0.86 1.77
C ALA A 12 -2.84 -1.79 0.81
N GLU A 13 -3.03 -3.11 0.92
CA GLU A 13 -2.42 -4.10 0.03
C GLU A 13 -2.87 -3.89 -1.42
N GLN A 14 -4.18 -3.72 -1.65
CA GLN A 14 -4.73 -3.46 -2.96
C GLN A 14 -4.19 -2.16 -3.56
N MET A 15 -4.10 -1.10 -2.76
CA MET A 15 -3.49 0.16 -3.20
C MET A 15 -2.02 -0.03 -3.60
N GLY A 16 -1.24 -0.77 -2.80
CA GLY A 16 0.15 -1.09 -3.12
C GLY A 16 0.27 -1.84 -4.44
N PHE A 17 -0.55 -2.87 -4.62
CA PHE A 17 -0.59 -3.68 -5.85
C PHE A 17 -0.90 -2.85 -7.09
N LEU A 18 -1.85 -1.92 -6.98
CA LEU A 18 -2.25 -1.07 -8.09
C LEU A 18 -1.21 0.00 -8.42
N GLN A 19 -0.50 0.53 -7.42
CA GLN A 19 0.53 1.57 -7.59
C GLN A 19 1.88 1.04 -8.08
N ALA A 20 2.14 -0.26 -7.93
CA ALA A 20 3.41 -0.84 -8.33
C ALA A 20 3.66 -0.70 -9.85
N PRO A 21 4.90 -0.34 -10.26
CA PRO A 21 5.32 -0.51 -11.65
C PRO A 21 5.36 -2.00 -11.96
N ILE A 22 5.04 -2.39 -13.20
CA ILE A 22 5.01 -3.79 -13.60
C ILE A 22 6.38 -4.18 -14.14
N ASP A 23 7.01 -5.17 -13.50
CA ASP A 23 8.28 -5.74 -13.94
C ASP A 23 8.03 -6.84 -14.98
N VAL A 24 8.56 -6.64 -16.20
CA VAL A 24 8.51 -7.62 -17.29
C VAL A 24 9.90 -8.19 -17.49
N LYS A 25 10.03 -9.51 -17.34
CA LYS A 25 11.28 -10.22 -17.63
C LYS A 25 11.43 -10.42 -19.13
N LYS A 26 12.51 -9.92 -19.71
CA LYS A 26 12.88 -10.14 -21.11
C LYS A 26 13.57 -11.50 -21.28
N GLN A 27 13.66 -11.96 -22.53
CA GLN A 27 14.31 -13.23 -22.88
C GLN A 27 15.81 -13.26 -22.50
N ASP A 28 16.45 -12.10 -22.43
CA ASP A 28 17.85 -11.93 -22.02
C ASP A 28 18.07 -11.97 -20.49
N GLY A 29 17.00 -12.14 -19.70
CA GLY A 29 17.04 -12.15 -18.24
C GLY A 29 17.00 -10.76 -17.59
N SER A 30 17.01 -9.68 -18.38
CA SER A 30 16.84 -8.32 -17.86
C SER A 30 15.39 -8.05 -17.44
N VAL A 31 15.22 -7.14 -16.48
CA VAL A 31 13.91 -6.69 -16.00
C VAL A 31 13.64 -5.29 -16.53
N GLU A 32 12.54 -5.13 -17.26
CA GLU A 32 12.05 -3.85 -17.72
C GLU A 32 10.83 -3.42 -16.89
N ARG A 33 10.89 -2.21 -16.34
CA ARG A 33 9.77 -1.59 -15.65
C ARG A 33 8.83 -0.96 -16.66
N THR A 34 7.61 -1.45 -16.70
CA THR A 34 6.54 -0.93 -17.54
C THR A 34 5.75 0.13 -16.77
N LEU A 35 5.60 1.29 -17.39
CA LEU A 35 4.64 2.33 -17.03
C LEU A 35 3.60 2.41 -18.17
N PRO A 36 2.33 2.76 -17.88
CA PRO A 36 1.77 3.16 -16.59
C PRO A 36 1.50 1.98 -15.63
N SER A 37 1.49 2.27 -14.32
CA SER A 37 1.00 1.36 -13.26
C SER A 37 -0.48 0.99 -13.47
N ARG A 38 -0.96 -0.07 -12.81
CA ARG A 38 -2.37 -0.47 -12.92
C ARG A 38 -3.32 0.65 -12.46
N LEU A 39 -2.97 1.38 -11.40
CA LEU A 39 -3.76 2.52 -10.91
C LEU A 39 -3.86 3.63 -11.96
N GLU A 40 -2.75 3.95 -12.62
CA GLU A 40 -2.71 4.94 -13.70
C GLU A 40 -3.54 4.48 -14.90
N GLN A 41 -3.49 3.19 -15.28
CA GLN A 41 -4.33 2.63 -16.33
C GLN A 41 -5.84 2.80 -16.02
N TYR A 42 -6.26 2.56 -14.78
CA TYR A 42 -7.65 2.84 -14.36
C TYR A 42 -7.99 4.33 -14.50
N ARG A 43 -7.09 5.22 -14.04
CA ARG A 43 -7.29 6.68 -14.11
C ARG A 43 -7.40 7.16 -15.56
N GLU A 44 -6.51 6.70 -16.44
CA GLU A 44 -6.49 7.04 -17.87
C GLU A 44 -7.72 6.52 -18.60
N ALA A 45 -8.21 5.33 -18.22
CA ALA A 45 -9.45 4.77 -18.74
C ALA A 45 -10.72 5.44 -18.19
N GLY A 46 -10.60 6.41 -17.28
CA GLY A 46 -11.74 7.03 -16.58
C GLY A 46 -12.54 6.04 -15.72
N ARG A 47 -11.91 4.94 -15.29
CA ARG A 47 -12.54 3.87 -14.51
C ARG A 47 -12.13 3.98 -13.04
N LYS A 48 -13.06 3.63 -12.15
CA LYS A 48 -12.76 3.51 -10.72
C LYS A 48 -11.87 2.28 -10.50
N ALA A 49 -10.78 2.47 -9.76
CA ALA A 49 -9.94 1.37 -9.34
C ALA A 49 -10.69 0.40 -8.41
N PRO A 50 -10.47 -0.92 -8.51
CA PRO A 50 -11.13 -1.90 -7.65
C PRO A 50 -10.49 -1.85 -6.26
N LEU A 51 -11.04 -1.01 -5.39
CA LEU A 51 -10.67 -0.87 -3.99
C LEU A 51 -11.81 -1.38 -3.10
N PRO A 52 -11.50 -2.03 -1.97
CA PRO A 52 -12.53 -2.42 -1.02
C PRO A 52 -13.13 -1.20 -0.34
N ASP A 53 -14.38 -1.32 0.10
CA ASP A 53 -15.01 -0.28 0.90
C ASP A 53 -14.31 -0.13 2.26
N LEU A 54 -14.10 1.13 2.65
CA LEU A 54 -13.51 1.44 3.94
C LEU A 54 -14.53 1.21 5.08
N PRO A 55 -14.08 0.76 6.25
CA PRO A 55 -14.93 0.77 7.44
C PRO A 55 -15.37 2.20 7.80
N ASP A 56 -16.58 2.34 8.36
CA ASP A 56 -17.10 3.64 8.78
C ASP A 56 -16.13 4.38 9.70
N GLY A 57 -15.90 5.67 9.39
CA GLY A 57 -15.02 6.54 10.16
C GLY A 57 -13.54 6.14 10.12
N ALA A 58 -13.09 5.36 9.13
CA ALA A 58 -11.69 5.00 8.98
C ALA A 58 -10.89 5.90 8.03
N ASP A 59 -11.53 6.91 7.43
CA ASP A 59 -10.89 7.86 6.50
C ASP A 59 -9.69 8.57 7.11
N TYR A 60 -9.75 8.92 8.40
CA TYR A 60 -8.65 9.59 9.08
C TYR A 60 -7.40 8.69 9.17
N LEU A 61 -7.56 7.37 9.33
CA LEU A 61 -6.44 6.42 9.33
C LEU A 61 -5.83 6.30 7.95
N VAL A 62 -6.66 6.29 6.91
CA VAL A 62 -6.20 6.27 5.51
C VAL A 62 -5.46 7.56 5.17
N ASN A 63 -5.96 8.71 5.62
CA ASN A 63 -5.29 10.00 5.45
C ASN A 63 -3.95 10.05 6.19
N ALA A 64 -3.90 9.59 7.44
CA ALA A 64 -2.68 9.49 8.23
C ALA A 64 -1.66 8.54 7.58
N PHE A 65 -2.12 7.41 7.06
CA PHE A 65 -1.32 6.43 6.33
C PHE A 65 -0.65 7.03 5.08
N PHE A 66 -1.39 7.79 4.26
CA PHE A 66 -0.80 8.46 3.11
C PHE A 66 0.11 9.63 3.50
N ALA A 67 -0.24 10.39 4.55
CA ALA A 67 0.58 11.49 5.06
C ALA A 67 1.92 10.99 5.62
N LEU A 68 1.92 9.85 6.31
CA LEU A 68 3.13 9.17 6.80
C LEU A 68 4.03 8.71 5.64
N ARG A 69 3.43 8.46 4.47
CA ARG A 69 3.97 7.70 3.34
C ARG A 69 4.23 6.24 3.75
N PRO A 70 3.63 5.25 3.07
CA PRO A 70 3.64 3.87 3.56
C PRO A 70 4.98 3.16 3.41
N THR A 71 5.92 3.73 2.64
CA THR A 71 7.18 3.07 2.30
C THR A 71 8.38 3.98 2.51
N ARG A 72 9.54 3.37 2.71
CA ARG A 72 10.86 4.02 2.74
C ARG A 72 11.81 3.34 1.75
N PRO A 73 12.66 4.09 1.06
CA PRO A 73 13.66 3.51 0.17
C PRO A 73 14.71 2.74 1.00
N LEU A 74 15.20 1.64 0.45
CA LEU A 74 16.35 0.91 0.98
C LEU A 74 17.64 1.36 0.30
N ALA A 75 18.76 1.34 1.04
CA ALA A 75 20.07 1.82 0.55
C ALA A 75 20.58 1.05 -0.68
N MET A 76 20.24 -0.23 -0.81
CA MET A 76 20.63 -1.09 -1.94
C MET A 76 19.57 -1.14 -3.05
N GLY A 77 18.61 -0.21 -3.03
CA GLY A 77 17.44 -0.24 -3.91
C GLY A 77 16.28 -1.06 -3.33
N GLY A 78 15.08 -0.78 -3.85
CA GLY A 78 13.83 -1.34 -3.31
C GLY A 78 13.22 -0.48 -2.20
N ILE A 79 12.20 -1.02 -1.57
CA ILE A 79 11.44 -0.33 -0.53
C ILE A 79 11.20 -1.26 0.66
N ARG A 80 11.01 -0.66 1.84
CA ARG A 80 10.43 -1.30 3.01
C ARG A 80 9.17 -0.55 3.43
N ALA A 81 8.34 -1.19 4.23
CA ALA A 81 7.27 -0.50 4.95
C ALA A 81 7.84 0.59 5.88
N ALA A 82 7.09 1.67 6.06
CA ALA A 82 7.27 2.55 7.22
C ALA A 82 6.98 1.73 8.50
N ASP A 83 7.83 1.90 9.50
CA ASP A 83 7.82 1.09 10.72
C ASP A 83 7.85 2.04 11.95
N TRP A 84 7.95 1.51 13.17
CA TRP A 84 7.95 2.24 14.43
C TRP A 84 8.87 3.47 14.46
N PRO A 85 10.10 3.46 13.87
CA PRO A 85 10.95 4.63 13.82
C PRO A 85 10.35 5.81 13.04
N GLU A 86 9.41 5.57 12.12
CA GLU A 86 8.66 6.60 11.41
C GLU A 86 7.31 6.90 12.05
N ILE A 87 6.62 5.87 12.54
CA ILE A 87 5.27 6.00 13.09
C ILE A 87 5.29 6.79 14.39
N ALA A 88 6.16 6.45 15.35
CA ALA A 88 6.21 7.12 16.65
C ALA A 88 6.43 8.65 16.55
N PRO A 89 7.44 9.16 15.81
CA PRO A 89 7.59 10.61 15.65
C PRO A 89 6.47 11.25 14.85
N PHE A 90 5.90 10.55 13.86
CA PHE A 90 4.74 11.06 13.11
C PHE A 90 3.53 11.29 14.02
N MET A 91 3.24 10.33 14.91
CA MET A 91 2.17 10.46 15.91
C MET A 91 2.40 11.68 16.80
N GLN A 92 3.60 11.80 17.35
CA GLN A 92 3.95 12.88 18.25
C GLN A 92 3.86 14.26 17.59
N ALA A 93 4.30 14.37 16.34
CA ALA A 93 4.34 15.63 15.61
C ALA A 93 2.97 16.08 15.11
N THR A 94 2.17 15.15 14.59
CA THR A 94 0.93 15.49 13.87
C THR A 94 -0.32 15.41 14.72
N LYS A 95 -0.32 14.56 15.77
CA LYS A 95 -1.51 14.20 16.55
C LYS A 95 -2.69 13.75 15.69
N SER A 96 -2.44 13.32 14.45
CA SER A 96 -3.47 12.86 13.51
C SER A 96 -4.02 11.48 13.90
N ILE A 97 -3.24 10.76 14.70
CA ILE A 97 -3.62 9.57 15.46
C ILE A 97 -2.98 9.72 16.85
N SER A 98 -3.61 9.15 17.88
CA SER A 98 -3.18 9.31 19.28
C SER A 98 -3.15 8.01 20.06
N ASP A 99 -3.89 7.00 19.63
CA ASP A 99 -4.04 5.77 20.39
C ASP A 99 -3.07 4.68 19.92
N ALA A 100 -2.68 3.79 20.83
CA ALA A 100 -1.77 2.69 20.52
C ALA A 100 -2.32 1.77 19.40
N TRP A 101 -3.63 1.48 19.41
CA TRP A 101 -4.25 0.63 18.40
C TRP A 101 -4.25 1.27 17.00
N GLU A 102 -4.24 2.60 16.90
CA GLU A 102 -4.14 3.32 15.63
C GLU A 102 -2.73 3.23 15.07
N ALA A 103 -1.73 3.32 15.94
CA ALA A 103 -0.32 3.12 15.59
C ALA A 103 -0.08 1.70 15.05
N GLU A 104 -0.59 0.68 15.75
CA GLU A 104 -0.57 -0.72 15.32
C GLU A 104 -1.29 -0.89 13.97
N THR A 105 -2.44 -0.22 13.80
CA THR A 105 -3.19 -0.25 12.54
C THR A 105 -2.39 0.36 11.39
N LEU A 106 -1.75 1.53 11.59
CA LEU A 106 -0.88 2.14 10.57
C LEU A 106 0.30 1.24 10.23
N HIS A 107 0.94 0.63 11.22
CA HIS A 107 2.03 -0.31 11.02
C HIS A 107 1.58 -1.48 10.13
N SER A 108 0.44 -2.12 10.45
CA SER A 108 -0.13 -3.19 9.64
C SER A 108 -0.50 -2.74 8.22
N MET A 109 -1.06 -1.54 8.06
CA MET A 109 -1.36 -0.98 6.73
C MET A 109 -0.09 -0.72 5.91
N CYS A 110 0.99 -0.21 6.52
CA CYS A 110 2.27 0.02 5.83
C CYS A 110 2.90 -1.30 5.38
N SER A 111 2.87 -2.33 6.22
CA SER A 111 3.31 -3.68 5.85
C SER A 111 2.49 -4.22 4.67
N ALA A 112 1.16 -4.20 4.79
CA ALA A 112 0.26 -4.72 3.76
C ALA A 112 0.44 -3.98 2.42
N PHE A 113 0.62 -2.65 2.44
CA PHE A 113 0.93 -1.88 1.24
C PHE A 113 2.24 -2.32 0.60
N CYS A 114 3.29 -2.54 1.39
CA CYS A 114 4.58 -2.98 0.87
C CYS A 114 4.47 -4.39 0.24
N ASP A 115 3.72 -5.29 0.87
CA ASP A 115 3.45 -6.63 0.34
C ASP A 115 2.68 -6.56 -0.99
N GLY A 116 1.63 -5.74 -1.02
CA GLY A 116 0.87 -5.45 -2.23
C GLY A 116 1.75 -4.87 -3.33
N PHE A 117 2.62 -3.90 -3.00
CA PHE A 117 3.53 -3.28 -3.95
C PHE A 117 4.49 -4.29 -4.56
N HIS A 118 5.13 -5.14 -3.75
CA HIS A 118 6.00 -6.21 -4.25
C HIS A 118 5.22 -7.22 -5.11
N ALA A 119 4.02 -7.61 -4.70
CA ALA A 119 3.17 -8.49 -5.50
C ALA A 119 2.75 -7.85 -6.84
N GLY A 120 2.49 -6.54 -6.84
CA GLY A 120 2.10 -5.76 -8.02
C GLY A 120 3.21 -5.61 -9.05
N GLN A 121 4.48 -5.76 -8.64
CA GLN A 121 5.59 -5.80 -9.60
C GLN A 121 5.54 -7.03 -10.49
N ASN A 122 4.91 -8.13 -10.05
CA ASN A 122 4.70 -9.28 -10.91
C ASN A 122 3.56 -9.02 -11.92
N SER A 123 3.87 -9.12 -13.20
CA SER A 123 2.89 -9.01 -14.29
C SER A 123 1.78 -10.07 -14.20
N PHE A 124 2.08 -11.26 -13.67
CA PHE A 124 1.13 -12.35 -13.44
C PHE A 124 0.59 -12.39 -12.00
N GLY A 125 0.86 -11.36 -11.19
CA GLY A 125 0.37 -11.28 -9.83
C GLY A 125 -1.16 -11.21 -9.78
N ILE A 126 -1.77 -12.04 -8.92
CA ILE A 126 -3.21 -12.00 -8.66
C ILE A 126 -3.51 -10.83 -7.74
N SER A 127 -4.52 -10.02 -8.08
CA SER A 127 -4.94 -8.86 -7.28
C SER A 127 -5.38 -9.30 -5.89
N PRO A 128 -4.99 -8.62 -4.80
CA PRO A 128 -5.47 -8.92 -3.44
C PRO A 128 -6.99 -9.07 -3.33
N MET A 129 -7.74 -8.23 -4.06
CA MET A 129 -9.21 -8.31 -4.16
C MET A 129 -9.76 -9.62 -4.78
N GLU A 130 -8.95 -10.41 -5.48
CA GLU A 130 -9.35 -11.64 -6.18
C GLU A 130 -8.95 -12.92 -5.41
N ARG A 131 -8.19 -12.80 -4.31
CA ARG A 131 -7.71 -13.94 -3.52
C ARG A 131 -8.71 -14.41 -2.44
N GLY A 132 -9.86 -13.73 -2.32
CA GLY A 132 -10.81 -13.86 -1.21
C GLY A 132 -12.12 -14.52 -1.59
#